data_AF-A0A7J9PI84-F1
#
_entry.id   AF-A0A7J9PI84-F1
#
_cell.length_a   1.000
_cell.length_b   1.000
_cell.length_c   1.000
_cell.angle_alpha   90.00
_cell.angle_beta   90.00
_cell.angle_gamma   90.00
#
_symmetry.space_group_name_H-M   'P 1'
#
loop_
_entity.id
_entity.type
_entity.pdbx_description
1 polymer ?
#
loop_
_entity_poly.entity_id
_entity_poly.type
_entity_poly.pdbx_seq_one_letter_code
_entity_poly.pdbx_strand_id
1 'polypeptide(L)'
;MVDEIWQLGLLSAIIIFGIKIGLSLGFAGLSKKVSAVIVCLYGLGTLLLSKLAAGYADVINTVIYEYNFVIFMVMSLTILYAGFHTIKEWKVNQKNSVASTSIAMIAPCPCCFGAVIASIVLISPSLGVSTFEIGKYASLILMITIGTVYLLSDAISRLIKVPRPIMMGNFMIFVGFYFLISALMIPNIVAGMSVQMSPMECPEFSSLGHVFLITFGLMILGFIKNKREMNFINKMRSI
;
A
#
# COMPACT_ATOMS: atom_id res chain seq x y z
N MET A 1 21.25 -1.04 -13.00
CA MET A 1 20.33 0.12 -12.91
C MET A 1 18.87 -0.29 -13.00
N VAL A 2 18.34 -0.79 -14.13
CA VAL A 2 16.91 -1.16 -14.23
C VAL A 2 16.58 -2.35 -13.33
N ASP A 3 17.38 -3.42 -13.33
CA ASP A 3 17.15 -4.60 -12.48
C ASP A 3 17.19 -4.28 -10.97
N GLU A 4 18.09 -3.38 -10.55
CA GLU A 4 18.19 -2.94 -9.14
C GLU A 4 16.95 -2.16 -8.71
N ILE A 5 16.41 -1.32 -9.58
CA ILE A 5 15.16 -0.56 -9.34
C ILE A 5 13.98 -1.52 -9.18
N TRP A 6 13.89 -2.54 -10.04
CA TRP A 6 12.83 -3.53 -9.95
C TRP A 6 12.94 -4.42 -8.71
N GLN A 7 14.15 -4.84 -8.32
CA GLN A 7 14.38 -5.58 -7.08
C GLN A 7 13.97 -4.75 -5.84
N LEU A 8 14.34 -3.46 -5.81
CA LEU A 8 13.92 -2.54 -4.75
C LEU A 8 12.40 -2.32 -4.74
N GLY A 9 11.79 -2.21 -5.92
CA GLY A 9 10.34 -2.12 -6.08
C GLY A 9 9.63 -3.34 -5.50
N LEU A 10 10.07 -4.54 -5.86
CA LEU A 10 9.55 -5.80 -5.33
C LEU A 10 9.71 -5.89 -3.80
N LEU A 11 10.90 -5.56 -3.28
CA LEU A 11 11.20 -5.55 -1.85
C LEU A 11 10.27 -4.59 -1.11
N SER A 12 10.09 -3.38 -1.63
CA SER A 12 9.24 -2.36 -1.02
C SER A 12 7.78 -2.81 -0.96
N ALA A 13 7.27 -3.44 -2.02
CA ALA A 13 5.91 -3.96 -2.06
C ALA A 13 5.70 -5.04 -1.00
N ILE A 14 6.62 -6.00 -0.89
CA ILE A 14 6.57 -7.07 0.11
C ILE A 14 6.55 -6.50 1.54
N ILE A 15 7.39 -5.51 1.81
CA ILE A 15 7.46 -4.86 3.13
C ILE A 15 6.15 -4.14 3.45
N ILE A 16 5.63 -3.32 2.53
CA ILE A 16 4.37 -2.57 2.73
C ILE A 16 3.20 -3.54 2.97
N PHE A 17 3.13 -4.64 2.23
CA PHE A 17 2.10 -5.66 2.44
C PHE A 17 2.25 -6.36 3.79
N GLY A 18 3.47 -6.72 4.16
CA GLY A 18 3.77 -7.31 5.47
C GLY A 18 3.36 -6.40 6.63
N ILE A 19 3.64 -5.09 6.52
CA ILE A 19 3.25 -4.09 7.51
C ILE A 19 1.72 -4.07 7.67
N LYS A 20 0.97 -4.01 6.58
CA LYS A 20 -0.49 -3.92 6.63
C LYS A 20 -1.13 -5.12 7.33
N ILE A 21 -0.66 -6.34 7.01
CA ILE A 21 -1.13 -7.58 7.63
C ILE A 21 -0.72 -7.61 9.12
N GLY A 22 0.53 -7.26 9.43
CA GLY A 22 1.04 -7.23 10.81
C GLY A 22 0.25 -6.26 11.69
N LEU A 23 -0.01 -5.04 11.21
CA LEU A 23 -0.83 -4.04 11.91
C LEU A 23 -2.26 -4.53 12.12
N SER A 24 -2.87 -5.14 11.10
CA SER A 24 -4.21 -5.72 11.18
C SER A 24 -4.29 -6.78 12.30
N LEU A 25 -3.32 -7.71 12.33
CA LEU A 25 -3.27 -8.77 13.34
C LEU A 25 -3.05 -8.23 14.76
N GLY A 26 -2.17 -7.24 14.92
CA GLY A 26 -1.85 -6.64 16.22
C GLY A 26 -2.98 -5.79 16.77
N PHE A 27 -3.62 -4.96 15.94
CA PHE A 27 -4.79 -4.16 16.35
C PHE A 27 -6.03 -5.00 16.61
N ALA A 28 -6.21 -6.11 15.89
CA ALA A 28 -7.26 -7.07 16.17
C ALA A 28 -7.03 -7.87 17.46
N GLY A 29 -5.79 -7.87 17.98
CA GLY A 29 -5.48 -8.50 19.25
C GLY A 29 -5.58 -10.02 19.24
N LEU A 30 -5.36 -10.64 18.07
CA LEU A 30 -5.44 -12.09 17.93
C LEU A 30 -4.38 -12.78 18.79
N SER A 31 -4.72 -13.99 19.25
CA SER A 31 -3.78 -14.81 20.01
C SER A 31 -2.54 -15.12 19.18
N LYS A 32 -1.37 -15.21 19.86
CA LYS A 32 -0.09 -15.50 19.21
C LYS A 32 -0.14 -16.77 18.33
N LYS A 33 -0.96 -17.75 18.72
CA LYS A 33 -1.17 -18.99 17.95
C LYS A 33 -1.86 -18.73 16.61
N VAL A 34 -2.92 -17.92 16.60
CA VAL A 34 -3.67 -17.59 15.38
C VAL A 34 -2.83 -16.70 14.47
N SER A 35 -2.13 -15.70 15.01
CA SER A 35 -1.22 -14.87 14.23
C SER A 35 -0.08 -15.68 13.60
N ALA A 36 0.50 -16.65 14.33
CA ALA A 36 1.52 -17.53 13.78
C ALA A 36 0.99 -18.40 12.62
N VAL A 37 -0.23 -18.93 12.73
CA VAL A 37 -0.89 -19.67 11.63
C VAL A 37 -1.06 -18.78 10.41
N ILE A 38 -1.50 -17.54 10.58
CA ILE A 38 -1.70 -16.59 9.47
C ILE A 38 -0.36 -16.23 8.81
N VAL A 39 0.68 -15.97 9.60
CA VAL A 39 2.04 -15.72 9.09
C VAL A 39 2.54 -16.92 8.28
N CYS A 40 2.41 -18.14 8.82
CA CYS A 40 2.79 -19.35 8.11
C CYS A 40 1.95 -19.58 6.85
N LEU A 41 0.65 -19.30 6.88
CA LEU A 41 -0.24 -19.42 5.72
C LEU A 41 0.20 -18.49 4.59
N TYR A 42 0.56 -17.24 4.91
CA TYR A 42 1.04 -16.29 3.92
C TYR A 42 2.47 -16.57 3.43
N GLY A 43 3.35 -17.03 4.31
CA GLY A 43 4.71 -17.46 3.94
C GLY A 43 4.72 -18.73 3.08
N LEU A 44 3.93 -19.74 3.45
CA LEU A 44 3.80 -20.95 2.63
C LEU A 44 3.01 -20.68 1.36
N GLY A 45 1.96 -19.87 1.43
CA GLY A 45 1.16 -19.45 0.28
C GLY A 45 2.04 -18.79 -0.78
N THR A 46 2.92 -17.86 -0.39
CA THR A 46 3.89 -17.24 -1.31
C THR A 46 4.82 -18.25 -1.95
N LEU A 47 5.45 -19.12 -1.16
CA LEU A 47 6.35 -20.16 -1.69
C LEU A 47 5.65 -21.09 -2.69
N LEU A 48 4.45 -21.54 -2.34
CA LEU A 48 3.68 -22.51 -3.11
C LEU A 48 3.15 -21.88 -4.41
N LEU A 49 2.67 -20.63 -4.32
CA LEU A 49 2.26 -19.86 -5.48
C LEU A 49 3.45 -19.51 -6.38
N SER A 50 4.62 -19.14 -5.83
CA SER A 50 5.83 -18.88 -6.64
C SER A 50 6.28 -20.13 -7.41
N LYS A 51 6.05 -21.33 -6.86
CA LYS A 51 6.31 -22.59 -7.57
C LYS A 51 5.29 -22.86 -8.67
N LEU A 52 4.01 -22.59 -8.42
CA LEU A 52 2.91 -22.75 -9.39
C LEU A 52 2.94 -21.70 -10.51
N ALA A 53 3.48 -20.51 -10.24
CA ALA A 53 3.50 -19.38 -11.15
C ALA A 53 4.21 -19.67 -12.48
N ALA A 54 5.14 -20.64 -12.50
CA ALA A 54 5.81 -21.08 -13.71
C ALA A 54 4.86 -21.71 -14.76
N GLY A 55 3.66 -22.16 -14.37
CA GLY A 55 2.68 -22.80 -15.27
C GLY A 55 1.41 -22.00 -15.58
N TYR A 56 1.11 -20.92 -14.83
CA TYR A 56 -0.18 -20.21 -14.91
C TYR A 56 -0.03 -18.67 -14.93
N ALA A 57 1.14 -18.16 -15.31
CA ALA A 57 1.44 -16.72 -15.31
C ALA A 57 0.44 -15.89 -16.14
N ASP A 58 -0.01 -16.40 -17.28
CA ASP A 58 -0.98 -15.70 -18.15
C ASP A 58 -2.34 -15.52 -17.47
N VAL A 59 -2.89 -16.57 -16.86
CA VAL A 59 -4.19 -16.51 -16.18
C VAL A 59 -4.15 -15.54 -15.00
N ILE A 60 -3.05 -15.51 -14.26
CA ILE A 60 -2.83 -14.60 -13.13
C ILE A 60 -2.80 -13.15 -13.62
N ASN A 61 -2.08 -12.87 -14.72
CA ASN A 61 -2.01 -11.54 -15.28
C ASN A 61 -3.39 -11.08 -15.82
N THR A 62 -4.11 -11.90 -16.57
CA THR A 62 -5.43 -11.52 -17.11
C THR A 62 -6.41 -11.19 -15.99
N VAL A 63 -6.53 -12.05 -14.96
CA VAL A 63 -7.46 -11.81 -13.85
C VAL A 63 -7.06 -10.56 -13.05
N ILE A 64 -5.76 -10.34 -12.83
CA ILE A 64 -5.29 -9.20 -12.04
C ILE A 64 -5.44 -7.89 -12.80
N TYR A 65 -5.14 -7.83 -14.09
CA TYR A 65 -5.14 -6.58 -14.85
C TYR A 65 -6.52 -6.21 -15.38
N GLU A 66 -7.33 -7.17 -15.81
CA GLU A 66 -8.63 -6.91 -16.44
C GLU A 66 -9.73 -6.66 -15.39
N TYR A 67 -9.73 -7.40 -14.28
CA TYR A 67 -10.71 -7.24 -13.19
C TYR A 67 -10.21 -6.38 -12.03
N ASN A 68 -9.02 -5.76 -12.16
CA ASN A 68 -8.37 -4.98 -11.10
C ASN A 68 -9.30 -3.94 -10.48
N PHE A 69 -9.97 -3.17 -11.35
CA PHE A 69 -10.87 -2.10 -10.97
C PHE A 69 -12.04 -2.60 -10.13
N VAL A 70 -12.69 -3.67 -10.59
CA VAL A 70 -13.86 -4.26 -9.92
C VAL A 70 -13.45 -4.86 -8.58
N ILE A 71 -12.34 -5.60 -8.55
CA ILE A 71 -11.82 -6.23 -7.33
C ILE A 71 -11.48 -5.17 -6.28
N PHE A 72 -10.73 -4.13 -6.64
CA PHE A 72 -10.38 -3.07 -5.71
C PHE A 72 -11.60 -2.26 -5.25
N MET A 73 -12.58 -2.02 -6.12
CA MET A 73 -13.83 -1.35 -5.74
C MET A 73 -14.59 -2.17 -4.69
N VAL A 74 -14.85 -3.46 -4.95
CA VAL A 74 -15.57 -4.35 -4.01
C VAL A 74 -14.82 -4.48 -2.69
N MET A 75 -13.49 -4.63 -2.73
CA MET A 75 -12.65 -4.67 -1.54
C MET A 75 -12.69 -3.37 -0.75
N SER A 76 -12.64 -2.22 -1.42
CA SER A 76 -12.71 -0.92 -0.74
C SER A 76 -14.04 -0.75 0.00
N LEU A 77 -15.16 -1.09 -0.64
CA LEU A 77 -16.50 -0.99 -0.05
C LEU A 77 -16.67 -1.92 1.15
N THR A 78 -16.22 -3.16 1.03
CA THR A 78 -16.33 -4.15 2.12
C THR A 78 -15.47 -3.77 3.32
N ILE A 79 -14.24 -3.28 3.12
CA ILE A 79 -13.36 -2.82 4.21
C ILE A 79 -13.90 -1.54 4.85
N LEU A 80 -14.38 -0.58 4.05
CA LEU A 80 -15.01 0.65 4.57
C LEU A 80 -16.21 0.30 5.44
N TYR A 81 -17.12 -0.55 4.92
CA TYR A 81 -18.28 -1.00 5.66
C TYR A 81 -17.89 -1.72 6.96
N ALA A 82 -16.93 -2.64 6.92
CA ALA A 82 -16.43 -3.34 8.10
C ALA A 82 -15.80 -2.36 9.12
N GLY A 83 -15.10 -1.33 8.65
CA GLY A 83 -14.52 -0.29 9.50
C GLY A 83 -15.59 0.53 10.23
N PHE A 84 -16.58 1.05 9.51
CA PHE A 84 -17.70 1.78 10.10
C PHE A 84 -18.53 0.89 11.04
N HIS A 85 -18.78 -0.36 10.66
CA HIS A 85 -19.49 -1.34 11.48
C HIS A 85 -18.74 -1.62 12.79
N THR A 86 -17.42 -1.83 12.73
CA THR A 86 -16.57 -2.08 13.91
C THR A 86 -16.64 -0.91 14.91
N ILE A 87 -16.59 0.34 14.43
CA ILE A 87 -16.69 1.53 15.30
C ILE A 87 -18.10 1.67 15.88
N LYS A 88 -19.14 1.49 15.05
CA LYS A 88 -20.54 1.63 15.47
C LYS A 88 -20.92 0.58 16.51
N GLU A 89 -20.54 -0.67 16.30
CA GLU A 89 -20.85 -1.77 17.20
C GLU A 89 -20.13 -1.61 18.55
N TRP A 90 -18.89 -1.11 18.54
CA TRP A 90 -18.20 -0.74 19.77
C TRP A 90 -18.91 0.39 20.52
N LYS A 91 -19.35 1.45 19.82
CA LYS A 91 -19.99 2.62 20.46
C LYS A 91 -21.38 2.30 21.02
N VAL A 92 -22.15 1.46 20.34
CA VAL A 92 -23.55 1.15 20.70
C VAL A 92 -23.65 -0.07 21.60
N ASN A 93 -22.94 -1.16 21.28
CA ASN A 93 -23.10 -2.45 21.95
C ASN A 93 -21.93 -2.81 22.88
N GLN A 94 -20.83 -2.04 22.89
CA GLN A 94 -19.58 -2.36 23.62
C GLN A 94 -19.05 -3.78 23.35
N LYS A 95 -19.42 -4.37 22.20
CA LYS A 95 -19.02 -5.72 21.81
C LYS A 95 -17.70 -5.68 21.07
N ASN A 96 -16.80 -6.61 21.42
CA ASN A 96 -15.54 -6.80 20.72
C ASN A 96 -15.74 -7.67 19.47
N SER A 97 -16.19 -7.07 18.37
CA SER A 97 -16.31 -7.75 17.06
C SER A 97 -15.03 -7.72 16.21
N VAL A 98 -13.93 -7.18 16.75
CA VAL A 98 -12.65 -6.93 16.05
C VAL A 98 -12.04 -8.18 15.44
N ALA A 99 -12.15 -9.33 16.13
CA ALA A 99 -11.63 -10.60 15.61
C ALA A 99 -12.39 -11.03 14.34
N SER A 100 -13.71 -10.85 14.31
CA SER A 100 -14.52 -11.21 13.15
C SER A 100 -14.30 -10.24 12.00
N THR A 101 -14.22 -8.93 12.28
CA THR A 101 -14.04 -7.92 11.23
C THR A 101 -12.61 -7.89 10.68
N SER A 102 -11.62 -8.37 11.45
CA SER A 102 -10.23 -8.50 10.98
C SER A 102 -10.08 -9.41 9.75
N ILE A 103 -10.98 -10.39 9.58
CA ILE A 103 -10.99 -11.27 8.40
C ILE A 103 -11.29 -10.45 7.13
N ALA A 104 -12.18 -9.46 7.20
CA ALA A 104 -12.50 -8.60 6.07
C ALA A 104 -11.28 -7.77 5.61
N MET A 105 -10.33 -7.51 6.51
CA MET A 105 -9.08 -6.80 6.20
C MET A 105 -7.99 -7.72 5.62
N ILE A 106 -8.05 -9.00 5.97
CA ILE A 106 -7.12 -10.07 5.55
C ILE A 106 -7.53 -10.67 4.20
N ALA A 107 -8.84 -10.75 3.91
CA ALA A 107 -9.39 -11.28 2.66
C ALA A 107 -8.92 -10.58 1.36
N PRO A 108 -8.66 -9.25 1.35
CA PRO A 108 -7.93 -8.51 0.30
C PRO A 108 -6.54 -8.99 -0.05
N CYS A 109 -5.78 -9.50 0.93
CA CYS A 109 -4.35 -9.70 0.80
C CYS A 109 -3.93 -10.73 -0.28
N PRO A 110 -4.69 -11.81 -0.57
CA PRO A 110 -4.40 -12.71 -1.68
C PRO A 110 -4.28 -12.01 -3.05
N CYS A 111 -5.03 -10.93 -3.30
CA CYS A 111 -4.90 -10.20 -4.57
C CYS A 111 -3.55 -9.48 -4.66
N CYS A 112 -3.09 -8.90 -3.54
CA CYS A 112 -1.78 -8.26 -3.44
C CYS A 112 -0.65 -9.28 -3.58
N PHE A 113 -0.83 -10.50 -3.05
CA PHE A 113 0.09 -11.61 -3.29
C PHE A 113 0.19 -11.95 -4.77
N GLY A 114 -0.94 -12.04 -5.47
CA GLY A 114 -0.96 -12.28 -6.91
C GLY A 114 -0.12 -11.25 -7.68
N ALA A 115 -0.24 -9.97 -7.34
CA ALA A 115 0.55 -8.91 -7.95
C ALA A 115 2.07 -9.06 -7.67
N VAL A 116 2.44 -9.41 -6.43
CA VAL A 116 3.85 -9.68 -6.07
C VAL A 116 4.39 -10.87 -6.87
N ILE A 117 3.62 -11.94 -7.03
CA ILE A 117 4.03 -13.12 -7.80
C ILE A 117 4.16 -12.79 -9.28
N ALA A 118 3.24 -12.02 -9.86
CA ALA A 118 3.34 -11.54 -11.24
C ALA A 118 4.66 -10.76 -11.44
N SER A 119 4.99 -9.86 -10.52
CA SER A 119 6.28 -9.15 -10.54
C SER A 119 7.48 -10.09 -10.43
N ILE A 120 7.42 -11.14 -9.61
CA ILE A 120 8.49 -12.15 -9.48
C ILE A 120 8.68 -12.93 -10.80
N VAL A 121 7.59 -13.29 -11.48
CA VAL A 121 7.64 -13.98 -12.78
C VAL A 121 8.27 -13.09 -13.84
N LEU A 122 7.91 -11.80 -13.86
CA LEU A 122 8.44 -10.84 -14.84
C LEU A 122 9.94 -10.58 -14.67
N ILE A 123 10.46 -10.60 -13.44
CA ILE A 123 11.89 -10.34 -13.17
C ILE A 123 12.78 -11.59 -13.19
N SER A 124 12.20 -12.78 -13.01
CA SER A 124 12.96 -14.03 -13.05
C SER A 124 13.86 -14.20 -14.29
N PRO A 125 13.40 -13.94 -15.54
CA PRO A 125 14.26 -14.07 -16.71
C PRO A 125 15.38 -13.02 -16.78
N SER A 126 15.22 -11.82 -16.19
CA SER A 126 16.28 -10.80 -16.24
C SER A 126 17.40 -11.07 -15.24
N LEU A 127 17.10 -11.75 -14.12
CA LEU A 127 18.10 -12.14 -13.12
C LEU A 127 18.76 -13.49 -13.41
N GLY A 128 18.24 -14.29 -14.35
CA GLY A 128 18.71 -15.66 -14.61
C GLY A 128 18.50 -16.62 -13.43
N VAL A 129 17.68 -16.22 -12.45
CA VAL A 129 17.37 -16.99 -11.23
C VAL A 129 15.95 -17.51 -11.33
N SER A 130 15.73 -18.74 -10.86
CA SER A 130 14.39 -19.35 -10.87
C SER A 130 13.39 -18.55 -10.02
N THR A 131 12.13 -18.48 -10.47
CA THR A 131 10.99 -17.90 -9.72
C THR A 131 10.84 -18.48 -8.31
N PHE A 132 11.23 -19.73 -8.11
CA PHE A 132 11.19 -20.41 -6.82
C PHE A 132 12.21 -19.83 -5.82
N GLU A 133 13.43 -19.53 -6.25
CA GLU A 133 14.44 -18.96 -5.36
C GLU A 133 14.07 -17.55 -4.91
N ILE A 134 13.60 -16.70 -5.84
CA ILE A 134 13.12 -15.36 -5.52
C ILE A 134 11.92 -15.44 -4.56
N GLY A 135 11.00 -16.37 -4.82
CA GLY A 135 9.85 -16.64 -3.96
C GLY A 135 10.23 -17.04 -2.53
N LYS A 136 11.32 -17.80 -2.35
CA LYS A 136 11.83 -18.19 -1.02
C LYS A 136 12.29 -16.98 -0.21
N TYR A 137 13.06 -16.08 -0.82
CA TYR A 137 13.49 -14.85 -0.15
C TYR A 137 12.31 -13.93 0.15
N ALA A 138 11.39 -13.77 -0.82
CA ALA A 138 10.19 -12.95 -0.65
C ALA A 138 9.30 -13.45 0.51
N SER A 139 9.07 -14.77 0.58
CA SER A 139 8.32 -15.41 1.66
C SER A 139 8.96 -15.18 3.03
N LEU A 140 10.28 -15.34 3.13
CA LEU A 140 11.02 -15.17 4.37
C LEU A 140 10.94 -13.72 4.87
N ILE A 141 11.18 -12.75 3.99
CA ILE A 141 11.09 -11.31 4.30
C ILE A 141 9.67 -10.93 4.73
N LEU A 142 8.66 -11.46 4.03
CA LEU A 142 7.27 -11.22 4.36
C LEU A 142 6.92 -11.77 5.75
N MET A 143 7.31 -13.00 6.08
CA MET A 143 7.08 -13.58 7.40
C MET A 143 7.75 -12.76 8.51
N ILE A 144 9.01 -12.34 8.31
CA ILE A 144 9.73 -11.48 9.26
C ILE A 144 9.00 -10.15 9.44
N THR A 145 8.57 -9.52 8.35
CA THR A 145 7.91 -8.21 8.41
C THR A 145 6.57 -8.30 9.11
N ILE A 146 5.74 -9.30 8.81
CA ILE A 146 4.45 -9.49 9.51
C ILE A 146 4.70 -9.77 11.00
N GLY A 147 5.67 -10.63 11.33
CA GLY A 147 5.98 -10.99 12.71
C GLY A 147 6.47 -9.80 13.53
N THR A 148 7.43 -9.03 12.99
CA THR A 148 7.97 -7.84 13.66
C THR A 148 6.92 -6.76 13.85
N VAL A 149 6.12 -6.48 12.82
CA VAL A 149 5.06 -5.46 12.88
C VAL A 149 3.91 -5.91 13.79
N TYR A 150 3.57 -7.20 13.84
CA TYR A 150 2.61 -7.74 14.81
C TYR A 150 3.05 -7.48 16.25
N LEU A 151 4.32 -7.78 16.58
CA LEU A 151 4.84 -7.54 17.92
C LEU A 151 4.84 -6.04 18.26
N LEU A 152 5.24 -5.20 17.31
CA LEU A 152 5.27 -3.75 17.46
C LEU A 152 3.85 -3.19 17.68
N SER A 153 2.88 -3.63 16.89
CA SER A 153 1.49 -3.17 16.99
C SER A 153 0.75 -3.70 18.21
N ASP A 154 1.02 -4.93 18.67
CA ASP A 154 0.50 -5.41 19.95
C ASP A 154 1.08 -4.58 21.11
N ALA A 155 2.38 -4.27 21.09
CA ALA A 155 3.00 -3.39 22.08
C ALA A 155 2.40 -1.98 22.08
N ILE A 156 2.25 -1.37 20.91
CA ILE A 156 1.61 -0.04 20.75
C ILE A 156 0.16 -0.09 21.26
N SER A 157 -0.60 -1.13 20.91
CA SER A 157 -2.01 -1.26 21.35
C SER A 157 -2.17 -1.40 22.86
N ARG A 158 -1.14 -1.88 23.57
CA ARG A 158 -1.13 -1.95 25.04
C ARG A 158 -0.69 -0.64 25.67
N LEU A 159 0.17 0.12 25.00
CA LEU A 159 0.67 1.40 25.48
C LEU A 159 -0.38 2.49 25.33
N ILE A 160 -1.10 2.51 24.21
CA ILE A 160 -2.15 3.49 23.98
C ILE A 160 -3.45 3.01 24.62
N LYS A 161 -3.98 3.76 25.60
CA LYS A 161 -5.23 3.47 26.32
C LYS A 161 -6.51 3.62 25.48
N VAL A 162 -6.42 3.50 24.15
CA VAL A 162 -7.59 3.49 23.26
C VAL A 162 -8.07 2.06 23.07
N PRO A 163 -9.39 1.81 23.07
CA PRO A 163 -9.91 0.48 22.81
C PRO A 163 -9.55 0.00 21.39
N ARG A 164 -9.13 -1.27 21.30
CA ARG A 164 -8.72 -1.97 20.06
C ARG A 164 -9.72 -1.83 18.90
N PRO A 165 -11.05 -1.93 19.11
CA PRO A 165 -12.03 -1.71 18.04
C PRO A 165 -11.95 -0.34 17.36
N ILE A 166 -11.65 0.73 18.11
CA ILE A 166 -11.54 2.09 17.54
C ILE A 166 -10.26 2.19 16.70
N MET A 167 -9.14 1.65 17.19
CA MET A 167 -7.88 1.64 16.43
C MET A 167 -8.01 0.84 15.13
N MET A 168 -8.58 -0.38 15.22
CA MET A 168 -8.78 -1.24 14.06
C MET A 168 -9.79 -0.64 13.07
N GLY A 169 -10.90 -0.09 13.56
CA GLY A 169 -11.92 0.53 12.72
C GLY A 169 -11.38 1.74 11.94
N ASN A 170 -10.62 2.63 12.61
CA ASN A 170 -9.98 3.76 11.92
C ASN A 170 -8.95 3.29 10.89
N PHE A 171 -8.18 2.25 11.21
CA PHE A 171 -7.22 1.66 10.27
C PHE A 171 -7.91 1.04 9.05
N MET A 172 -9.01 0.32 9.25
CA MET A 172 -9.84 -0.21 8.16
C MET A 172 -10.38 0.91 7.28
N ILE A 173 -10.92 1.99 7.85
CA ILE A 173 -11.43 3.12 7.08
C ILE A 173 -10.32 3.76 6.24
N PHE A 174 -9.14 4.00 6.84
CA PHE A 174 -7.99 4.54 6.13
C PHE A 174 -7.57 3.66 4.93
N VAL A 175 -7.49 2.35 5.15
CA VAL A 175 -7.13 1.39 4.10
C VAL A 175 -8.21 1.28 3.03
N GLY A 176 -9.47 1.36 3.42
CA GLY A 176 -10.61 1.34 2.50
C GLY A 176 -10.54 2.53 1.53
N PHE A 177 -10.28 3.74 2.05
CA PHE A 177 -10.06 4.92 1.21
C PHE A 177 -8.80 4.80 0.33
N TYR A 178 -7.71 4.25 0.86
CA TYR A 178 -6.52 3.97 0.05
C TYR A 178 -6.87 3.11 -1.18
N PHE A 179 -7.58 2.00 -0.98
CA PHE A 179 -7.98 1.14 -2.10
C PHE A 179 -8.99 1.79 -3.03
N LEU A 180 -9.90 2.62 -2.51
CA LEU A 180 -10.85 3.36 -3.33
C LEU A 180 -10.14 4.37 -4.25
N ILE A 181 -9.14 5.09 -3.72
CA ILE A 181 -8.30 6.00 -4.50
C ILE A 181 -7.48 5.20 -5.52
N SER A 182 -6.88 4.07 -5.13
CA SER A 182 -6.15 3.20 -6.05
C SER A 182 -7.02 2.67 -7.18
N ALA A 183 -8.26 2.24 -6.89
CA ALA A 183 -9.20 1.79 -7.90
C ALA A 183 -9.50 2.88 -8.94
N LEU A 184 -9.61 4.15 -8.53
CA LEU A 184 -9.85 5.26 -9.44
C LEU A 184 -8.59 5.70 -10.20
N MET A 185 -7.41 5.64 -9.56
CA MET A 185 -6.17 6.12 -10.15
C MET A 185 -5.53 5.12 -11.13
N ILE A 186 -5.46 3.83 -10.77
CA ILE A 186 -4.76 2.81 -11.56
C ILE A 186 -5.22 2.75 -13.03
N PRO A 187 -6.52 2.61 -13.36
CA PRO A 187 -6.96 2.54 -14.76
C PRO A 187 -6.67 3.85 -15.52
N ASN A 188 -6.74 5.00 -14.85
CA ASN A 188 -6.44 6.30 -15.45
C ASN A 188 -4.93 6.46 -15.74
N ILE A 189 -4.07 5.93 -14.86
CA ILE A 189 -2.62 5.89 -15.10
C ILE A 189 -2.31 4.96 -16.27
N VAL A 190 -2.89 3.76 -16.31
CA VAL A 190 -2.67 2.80 -17.41
C VAL A 190 -3.17 3.36 -18.75
N ALA A 191 -4.35 4.00 -18.76
CA ALA A 191 -4.85 4.68 -19.94
C ALA A 191 -3.91 5.81 -20.38
N GLY A 192 -3.39 6.62 -19.44
CA GLY A 192 -2.41 7.68 -19.73
C GLY A 192 -1.08 7.16 -20.27
N MET A 193 -0.62 5.98 -19.83
CA MET A 193 0.59 5.32 -20.35
C MET A 193 0.40 4.70 -21.73
N SER A 194 -0.84 4.36 -22.11
CA SER A 194 -1.16 3.81 -23.44
C SER A 194 -1.20 4.88 -24.55
N VAL A 195 -1.29 6.15 -24.17
CA VAL A 195 -1.08 7.26 -25.10
C VAL A 195 0.42 7.31 -25.38
N GLN A 196 0.82 6.98 -26.60
CA GLN A 196 2.20 7.16 -27.06
C GLN A 196 2.59 8.62 -26.86
N MET A 197 3.28 8.92 -25.76
CA MET A 197 3.98 10.19 -25.65
C MET A 197 5.05 10.17 -26.74
N SER A 198 4.97 11.13 -27.68
CA SER A 198 6.07 11.42 -28.60
C SER A 198 7.38 11.43 -27.81
N PRO A 199 8.48 10.85 -28.35
CA PRO A 199 9.72 10.71 -27.62
C PRO A 199 10.11 12.08 -27.07
N MET A 200 10.01 12.22 -25.75
CA MET A 200 10.58 13.37 -25.07
C MET A 200 12.09 13.17 -25.20
N GLU A 201 12.70 13.91 -26.12
CA GLU A 201 14.14 14.16 -26.07
C GLU A 201 14.41 14.65 -24.65
N CYS A 202 15.15 13.87 -23.84
CA CYS A 202 15.64 14.34 -22.56
C CYS A 202 16.37 15.66 -22.82
N PRO A 203 15.84 16.82 -22.40
CA PRO A 203 16.54 18.05 -22.67
C PRO A 203 17.83 18.00 -21.85
N GLU A 204 18.94 18.39 -22.50
CA GLU A 204 20.27 18.44 -21.91
C GLU A 204 20.23 19.09 -20.52
N PHE A 205 21.14 18.69 -19.61
CA PHE A 205 21.22 19.19 -18.22
C PHE A 205 21.13 20.73 -18.06
N SER A 206 21.42 21.47 -19.13
CA SER A 206 21.23 22.92 -19.25
C SER A 206 19.77 23.38 -19.07
N SER A 207 18.80 22.70 -19.69
CA SER A 207 17.38 23.09 -19.64
C SER A 207 16.74 22.81 -18.28
N LEU A 208 17.21 21.77 -17.58
CA LEU A 208 16.79 21.44 -16.22
C LEU A 208 17.20 22.54 -15.23
N GLY A 209 18.34 23.19 -15.48
CA GLY A 209 18.78 24.39 -14.76
C GLY A 209 17.84 25.58 -14.92
N HIS A 210 17.34 25.83 -16.13
CA HIS A 210 16.38 26.93 -16.38
C HIS A 210 15.02 26.69 -15.72
N VAL A 211 14.52 25.45 -15.69
CA VAL A 211 13.26 25.13 -15.01
C VAL A 211 13.38 25.33 -13.50
N PHE A 212 14.52 24.93 -12.90
CA PHE A 212 14.78 25.20 -11.48
C PHE A 212 14.85 26.70 -11.19
N LEU A 213 15.53 27.49 -12.04
CA LEU A 213 15.67 28.94 -11.87
C LEU A 213 14.33 29.67 -11.96
N ILE A 214 13.48 29.31 -12.92
CA ILE A 214 12.14 29.88 -13.09
C ILE A 214 11.25 29.52 -11.89
N THR A 215 11.30 28.27 -11.42
CA THR A 215 10.51 27.81 -10.28
C THR A 215 10.93 28.52 -8.99
N PHE A 216 12.23 28.67 -8.74
CA PHE A 216 12.74 29.41 -7.59
C PHE A 216 12.43 30.91 -7.68
N GLY A 217 12.54 31.50 -8.88
CA GLY A 217 12.21 32.91 -9.12
C GLY A 217 10.72 33.20 -8.86
N LEU A 218 9.82 32.34 -9.33
CA LEU A 218 8.39 32.46 -9.05
C LEU A 218 8.07 32.26 -7.57
N MET A 219 8.78 31.37 -6.87
CA MET A 219 8.62 31.17 -5.43
C MET A 219 9.07 32.42 -4.64
N ILE A 220 10.18 33.05 -5.02
CA ILE A 220 10.66 34.30 -4.41
C ILE A 220 9.71 35.46 -4.70
N LEU A 221 9.23 35.61 -5.94
CA LEU A 221 8.25 36.64 -6.31
C LEU A 221 6.93 36.45 -5.54
N GLY A 222 6.47 35.21 -5.40
CA GLY A 222 5.32 34.87 -4.55
C GLY A 222 5.55 35.26 -3.09
N PHE A 223 6.73 34.98 -2.55
CA PHE A 223 7.07 35.36 -1.18
C PHE A 223 7.14 36.88 -0.97
N ILE A 224 7.70 37.63 -1.91
CA ILE A 224 7.78 39.11 -1.86
C ILE A 224 6.38 39.73 -1.96
N LYS A 225 5.52 39.20 -2.84
CA LYS A 225 4.14 39.69 -2.98
C LYS A 225 3.33 39.42 -1.71
N ASN A 226 3.45 38.22 -1.13
CA ASN A 226 2.80 37.88 0.14
C ASN A 226 3.30 38.78 1.30
N LYS A 227 4.61 39.07 1.34
CA LYS A 227 5.19 39.97 2.36
C LYS A 227 4.72 41.43 2.19
N ARG A 228 4.46 41.89 0.95
CA ARG A 228 3.88 43.22 0.70
C ARG A 228 2.40 43.31 1.09
N GLU A 229 1.61 42.27 0.87
CA GLU A 229 0.20 42.24 1.30
C GLU A 229 0.06 42.25 2.83
N MET A 230 0.92 41.54 3.57
CA MET A 230 0.92 41.60 5.04
C MET A 230 1.26 43.00 5.59
N ASN A 231 2.15 43.76 4.91
CA ASN A 231 2.47 45.14 5.29
C ASN A 231 1.32 46.12 4.96
N PHE A 232 0.53 45.87 3.91
CA PHE A 232 -0.59 46.72 3.54
C PHE A 232 -1.78 46.54 4.51
N ILE A 233 -2.06 45.29 4.92
CA ILE A 233 -3.12 44.98 5.91
C ILE A 233 -2.79 45.58 7.29
N ASN A 234 -1.52 45.54 7.73
CA ASN A 234 -1.13 46.15 9.01
C ASN A 234 -1.22 47.68 8.98
N LYS A 235 -1.05 48.33 7.83
CA LYS A 235 -1.16 49.79 7.69
C LYS A 235 -2.61 50.28 7.67
N MET A 236 -3.57 49.46 7.21
CA MET A 236 -5.00 49.77 7.29
C MET A 236 -5.62 49.57 8.68
N ARG A 237 -4.97 48.80 9.57
CA ARG A 237 -5.43 48.61 10.96
C ARG A 237 -4.96 49.72 11.92
N SER A 238 -4.08 50.62 11.46
CA SER A 238 -3.56 51.75 12.27
C SER A 238 -4.09 53.12 11.83
N ILE A 239 -5.15 53.15 11.02
CA ILE A 239 -5.97 54.33 10.69
C ILE A 239 -7.35 54.08 11.31
#